data_AF-A0A411DQS1-F1
#
_entry.id   AF-A0A411DQS1-F1
#
_cell.length_a   1.000
_cell.length_b   1.000
_cell.length_c   1.000
_cell.angle_alpha   90.00
_cell.angle_beta   90.00
_cell.angle_gamma   90.00
#
_symmetry.space_group_name_H-M   'P 1'
#
loop_
_entity.id
_entity.type
_entity.pdbx_description
1 polymer ?
#
loop_
_entity_poly.entity_id
_entity_poly.type
_entity_poly.pdbx_seq_one_letter_code
_entity_poly.pdbx_strand_id
1 'polypeptide(L)'
;MRKLSLFIAMSLDGYIAQPNDDLSFLKIVEKEGEDYGYADFNAQIDTVIVGRKTYDYVMKEIGPSHYDNGQRDVYVITGTTRPKEGRTTFYTGDITELVNRLKTSEGKNIYCDGGAEVINELLKHDLIDEFIISVIPVLLGGGTKLFKDDRPGQALEYITAKTFETGLVQLHYNRKKE
;
A
#
# COMPACT_ATOMS: atom_id res chain seq x y z
N MET A 1 7.08 9.78 -16.15
CA MET A 1 6.61 10.16 -14.80
C MET A 1 6.40 8.89 -14.02
N ARG A 2 6.96 8.80 -12.81
CA ARG A 2 6.86 7.58 -11.97
C ARG A 2 5.41 7.38 -11.53
N LYS A 3 4.96 6.11 -11.44
CA LYS A 3 3.60 5.79 -10.96
C LYS A 3 3.60 5.59 -9.43
N LEU A 4 2.54 6.02 -8.76
CA LEU A 4 2.23 5.66 -7.38
C LEU A 4 1.19 4.53 -7.38
N SER A 5 1.60 3.35 -6.93
CA SER A 5 0.78 2.14 -6.93
C SER A 5 0.41 1.73 -5.51
N LEU A 6 -0.83 1.28 -5.34
CA LEU A 6 -1.29 0.53 -4.18
C LEU A 6 -1.20 -0.95 -4.51
N PHE A 7 -0.57 -1.74 -3.65
CA PHE A 7 -0.56 -3.21 -3.70
C PHE A 7 -0.99 -3.70 -2.32
N ILE A 8 -2.24 -4.12 -2.16
CA ILE A 8 -2.79 -4.36 -0.82
C ILE A 8 -3.83 -5.49 -0.81
N ALA A 9 -3.88 -6.23 0.30
CA ALA A 9 -4.93 -7.21 0.56
C ALA A 9 -6.05 -6.64 1.43
N MET A 10 -7.29 -7.02 1.15
CA MET A 10 -8.46 -6.68 1.96
C MET A 10 -9.46 -7.83 2.00
N SER A 11 -10.31 -7.87 3.02
CA SER A 11 -11.50 -8.73 3.04
C SER A 11 -12.50 -8.34 1.95
N LEU A 12 -13.48 -9.20 1.68
CA LEU A 12 -14.53 -8.95 0.68
C LEU A 12 -15.36 -7.69 1.01
N ASP A 13 -15.54 -7.38 2.29
CA ASP A 13 -16.20 -6.18 2.80
C ASP A 13 -15.25 -4.99 3.06
N GLY A 14 -14.00 -5.06 2.57
CA GLY A 14 -13.12 -3.91 2.42
C GLY A 14 -12.22 -3.57 3.62
N TYR A 15 -11.96 -4.51 4.52
CA TYR A 15 -11.09 -4.31 5.69
C TYR A 15 -9.68 -4.86 5.45
N ILE A 16 -8.65 -4.09 5.83
CA ILE A 16 -7.23 -4.48 5.72
C ILE A 16 -6.65 -5.03 7.03
N ALA A 17 -7.37 -4.84 8.13
CA ALA A 17 -7.05 -5.42 9.44
C ALA A 17 -8.34 -5.62 10.22
N GLN A 18 -8.38 -6.67 11.03
CA GLN A 18 -9.40 -6.89 12.04
C GLN A 18 -9.22 -5.90 13.21
N PRO A 19 -10.14 -5.86 14.19
CA PRO A 19 -9.92 -5.10 15.42
C PRO A 19 -8.57 -5.42 16.07
N ASN A 20 -7.95 -4.41 16.68
CA ASN A 20 -6.62 -4.49 17.31
C ASN A 20 -5.48 -4.80 16.32
N ASP A 21 -5.62 -4.36 15.06
CA ASP A 21 -4.62 -4.52 14.01
C ASP A 21 -4.29 -5.99 13.66
N ASP A 22 -5.22 -6.92 13.92
CA ASP A 22 -5.03 -8.35 13.64
C ASP A 22 -5.14 -8.67 12.13
N LEU A 23 -4.09 -9.26 11.59
CA LEU A 23 -3.96 -9.66 10.18
C LEU A 23 -4.14 -11.17 9.95
N SER A 24 -4.57 -11.93 10.95
CA SER A 24 -4.70 -13.39 10.90
C SER A 24 -5.58 -13.90 9.76
N PHE A 25 -6.55 -13.11 9.30
CA PHE A 25 -7.39 -13.44 8.15
C PHE A 25 -6.61 -13.62 6.84
N LEU A 26 -5.42 -13.00 6.70
CA LEU A 26 -4.55 -13.19 5.54
C LEU A 26 -4.06 -14.64 5.40
N LYS A 27 -3.98 -15.39 6.51
CA LYS A 27 -3.57 -16.80 6.52
C LYS A 27 -4.54 -17.73 5.80
N ILE A 28 -5.79 -17.29 5.58
CA ILE A 28 -6.80 -18.06 4.82
C ILE A 28 -6.30 -18.40 3.42
N VAL A 29 -5.48 -17.52 2.84
CA VAL A 29 -4.93 -17.66 1.49
C VAL A 29 -3.43 -17.95 1.52
N GLU A 30 -2.84 -18.27 2.68
CA GLU A 30 -1.42 -18.63 2.71
C GLU A 30 -1.21 -19.96 1.98
N LYS A 31 -0.32 -19.96 0.99
CA LYS A 31 0.00 -21.15 0.20
C LYS A 31 1.49 -21.15 -0.11
N GLU A 32 2.13 -22.29 0.12
CA GLU A 32 3.56 -22.46 -0.17
C GLU A 32 3.87 -22.17 -1.65
N GLY A 33 4.88 -21.34 -1.89
CA GLY A 33 5.34 -20.99 -3.23
C GLY A 33 4.47 -19.94 -3.96
N GLU A 34 3.43 -19.40 -3.32
CA GLU A 34 2.59 -18.35 -3.90
C GLU A 34 2.79 -17.03 -3.15
N ASP A 35 3.29 -16.01 -3.85
CA ASP A 35 3.52 -14.66 -3.32
C ASP A 35 2.54 -13.63 -3.90
N TYR A 36 1.58 -14.08 -4.70
CA TYR A 36 0.56 -13.26 -5.36
C TYR A 36 1.13 -12.15 -6.24
N GLY A 37 2.32 -12.36 -6.82
CA GLY A 37 3.01 -11.40 -7.68
C GLY A 37 3.76 -10.30 -6.93
N TYR A 38 3.93 -10.45 -5.61
CA TYR A 38 4.61 -9.44 -4.79
C TYR A 38 6.08 -9.24 -5.19
N ALA A 39 6.82 -10.30 -5.52
CA ALA A 39 8.21 -10.19 -5.97
C ALA A 39 8.33 -9.41 -7.29
N ASP A 40 7.47 -9.71 -8.26
CA ASP A 40 7.43 -9.01 -9.54
C ASP A 40 7.09 -7.53 -9.36
N PHE A 41 6.10 -7.22 -8.52
CA PHE A 41 5.76 -5.85 -8.15
C PHE A 41 6.95 -5.13 -7.49
N ASN A 42 7.62 -5.77 -6.54
CA ASN A 42 8.76 -5.21 -5.82
C ASN A 42 9.95 -4.91 -6.75
N ALA A 43 10.16 -5.69 -7.80
CA ALA A 43 11.22 -5.44 -8.77
C ALA A 43 11.01 -4.12 -9.56
N GLN A 44 9.76 -3.64 -9.63
CA GLN A 44 9.37 -2.43 -10.37
C GLN A 44 9.37 -1.16 -9.52
N ILE A 45 9.71 -1.23 -8.23
CA ILE A 45 9.71 -0.07 -7.33
C ILE A 45 11.11 0.20 -6.78
N ASP A 46 11.34 1.45 -6.40
CA ASP A 46 12.54 1.90 -5.68
C ASP A 46 12.20 2.89 -4.56
N THR A 47 10.91 3.14 -4.31
CA THR A 47 10.46 4.02 -3.24
C THR A 47 9.20 3.47 -2.59
N VAL A 48 9.17 3.50 -1.26
CA VAL A 48 8.02 3.12 -0.43
C VAL A 48 7.54 4.34 0.35
N ILE A 49 6.23 4.56 0.36
CA ILE A 49 5.55 5.50 1.24
C ILE A 49 4.70 4.67 2.21
N VAL A 50 4.88 4.92 3.51
CA VAL A 50 4.19 4.19 4.56
C VAL A 50 3.85 5.09 5.74
N GLY A 51 2.72 4.90 6.39
CA GLY A 51 2.33 5.59 7.62
C GLY A 51 3.02 4.99 8.83
N ARG A 52 3.35 5.83 9.82
CA ARG A 52 4.11 5.42 11.02
C ARG A 52 3.59 4.14 11.70
N LYS A 53 2.27 3.99 11.87
CA LYS A 53 1.71 2.80 12.54
C LYS A 53 2.02 1.51 11.79
N THR A 54 1.84 1.51 10.48
CA THR A 54 2.16 0.36 9.60
C THR A 54 3.65 0.08 9.61
N TYR A 55 4.47 1.14 9.52
CA TYR A 55 5.92 1.02 9.62
C TYR A 55 6.34 0.35 10.94
N ASP A 56 5.89 0.87 12.09
CA ASP A 56 6.24 0.35 13.41
C ASP A 56 5.79 -1.12 13.57
N TYR A 57 4.60 -1.47 13.05
CA TYR A 57 4.09 -2.86 13.06
C TYR A 57 4.99 -3.79 12.24
N VAL A 58 5.28 -3.45 10.98
CA VAL A 58 6.10 -4.30 10.08
C VAL A 58 7.54 -4.42 10.59
N MET A 59 8.11 -3.35 11.14
CA MET A 59 9.43 -3.39 11.78
C MET A 59 9.48 -4.38 12.95
N LYS A 60 8.38 -4.52 13.69
CA LYS A 60 8.27 -5.44 14.85
C LYS A 60 8.00 -6.88 14.44
N GLU A 61 7.08 -7.10 13.50
CA GLU A 61 6.60 -8.45 13.15
C GLU A 61 7.39 -9.11 12.02
N ILE A 62 7.94 -8.33 11.09
CA ILE A 62 8.66 -8.83 9.90
C ILE A 62 10.15 -8.50 9.99
N GLY A 63 10.49 -7.27 10.39
CA GLY A 63 11.85 -6.80 10.59
C GLY A 63 12.30 -5.70 9.62
N PRO A 64 13.45 -5.05 9.92
CA PRO A 64 13.90 -3.84 9.26
C PRO A 64 14.23 -4.00 7.76
N SER A 65 14.69 -5.18 7.36
CA SER A 65 15.05 -5.48 5.98
C SER A 65 13.85 -5.49 5.02
N HIS A 66 12.63 -5.53 5.54
CA HIS A 66 11.42 -5.41 4.72
C HIS A 66 11.37 -4.03 4.02
N TYR A 67 11.71 -2.97 4.75
CA TYR A 67 11.69 -1.60 4.21
C TYR A 67 13.06 -1.16 3.71
N ASP A 68 14.08 -1.20 4.58
CA ASP A 68 15.43 -0.81 4.20
C ASP A 68 16.28 -2.06 3.93
N ASN A 69 16.26 -2.47 2.67
CA ASN A 69 17.15 -3.51 2.14
C ASN A 69 18.39 -2.92 1.45
N GLY A 70 18.67 -1.63 1.64
CA GLY A 70 19.76 -0.90 0.99
C GLY A 70 19.49 -0.46 -0.45
N GLN A 71 18.37 -0.86 -1.06
CA GLN A 71 18.09 -0.62 -2.48
C GLN A 71 16.95 0.37 -2.76
N ARG A 72 16.10 0.66 -1.78
CA ARG A 72 14.91 1.53 -1.94
C ARG A 72 14.88 2.65 -0.91
N ASP A 73 14.29 3.79 -1.28
CA ASP A 73 14.01 4.87 -0.34
C ASP A 73 12.68 4.60 0.39
N VAL A 74 12.64 4.90 1.69
CA VAL A 74 11.44 4.69 2.52
C VAL A 74 11.04 6.02 3.12
N TYR A 75 9.80 6.44 2.90
CA TYR A 75 9.22 7.65 3.47
C TYR A 75 8.15 7.26 4.49
N VAL A 76 8.45 7.46 5.76
CA VAL A 76 7.51 7.21 6.86
C VAL A 76 6.75 8.50 7.15
N ILE A 77 5.47 8.54 6.80
CA ILE A 77 4.60 9.70 7.04
C ILE A 77 4.22 9.74 8.53
N THR A 78 4.58 10.84 9.20
CA THR A 78 4.41 11.01 10.64
C THR A 78 4.27 12.48 11.01
N GLY A 79 3.54 12.79 12.09
CA GLY A 79 3.51 14.15 12.67
C GLY A 79 4.67 14.44 13.63
N THR A 80 5.58 13.49 13.83
CA THR A 80 6.70 13.60 14.78
C THR A 80 8.02 13.49 14.06
N THR A 81 8.87 14.51 14.19
CA THR A 81 10.22 14.51 13.62
C THR A 81 11.07 13.41 14.25
N ARG A 82 11.79 12.66 13.41
CA ARG A 82 12.80 11.68 13.81
C ARG A 82 14.02 11.78 12.87
N PRO A 83 15.23 11.43 13.33
CA PRO A 83 16.41 11.38 12.47
C PRO A 83 16.22 10.40 11.32
N LYS A 84 16.86 10.67 10.18
CA LYS A 84 16.96 9.71 9.07
C LYS A 84 17.74 8.48 9.53
N GLU A 85 17.26 7.29 9.17
CA GLU A 85 17.90 6.01 9.49
C GLU A 85 18.11 5.23 8.20
N GLY A 86 19.38 5.01 7.81
CA GLY A 86 19.70 4.37 6.53
C GLY A 86 19.06 5.11 5.35
N ARG A 87 18.19 4.43 4.61
CA ARG A 87 17.37 5.00 3.52
C ARG A 87 15.97 5.45 3.96
N THR A 88 15.66 5.32 5.24
CA THR A 88 14.36 5.69 5.83
C THR A 88 14.33 7.15 6.27
N THR A 89 13.43 7.92 5.67
CA THR A 89 13.15 9.32 6.01
C THR A 89 11.81 9.43 6.71
N PHE A 90 11.81 9.93 7.94
CA PHE A 90 10.58 10.26 8.66
C PHE A 90 10.09 11.64 8.21
N TYR A 91 9.04 11.65 7.40
CA TYR A 91 8.56 12.83 6.69
C TYR A 91 7.35 13.43 7.42
N THR A 92 7.46 14.72 7.75
CA THR A 92 6.46 15.51 8.50
C THR A 92 5.80 16.61 7.67
N GLY A 93 6.13 16.70 6.38
CA GLY A 93 5.59 17.70 5.46
C GLY A 93 4.29 17.26 4.78
N ASP A 94 3.89 18.04 3.79
CA ASP A 94 2.71 17.78 2.97
C ASP A 94 2.93 16.57 2.03
N ILE A 95 2.03 15.59 2.09
CA ILE A 95 2.18 14.36 1.31
C ILE A 95 2.01 14.59 -0.19
N THR A 96 1.21 15.58 -0.59
CA THR A 96 1.00 15.94 -1.99
C THR A 96 2.28 16.54 -2.58
N GLU A 97 2.96 17.40 -1.84
CA GLU A 97 4.29 17.91 -2.22
C GLU A 97 5.31 16.79 -2.37
N LEU A 98 5.37 15.87 -1.40
CA LEU A 98 6.25 14.70 -1.45
C LEU A 98 5.99 13.87 -2.71
N VAL A 99 4.74 13.48 -2.95
CA VAL A 99 4.38 12.62 -4.09
C VAL A 99 4.65 13.31 -5.41
N ASN A 100 4.30 14.60 -5.56
CA ASN A 100 4.57 15.34 -6.80
C ASN A 100 6.06 15.45 -7.10
N ARG A 101 6.88 15.71 -6.07
CA ARG A 101 8.34 15.70 -6.20
C ARG A 101 8.88 14.32 -6.57
N LEU A 102 8.37 13.26 -5.95
CA LEU A 102 8.80 11.90 -6.27
C LEU A 102 8.38 11.49 -7.68
N LYS A 103 7.16 11.81 -8.13
CA LYS A 103 6.67 11.49 -9.48
C LYS A 103 7.48 12.16 -10.60
N THR A 104 8.06 13.33 -10.31
CA THR A 104 8.86 14.14 -11.25
C THR A 104 10.36 13.86 -11.18
N SER A 105 10.85 13.16 -10.15
CA SER A 105 12.25 12.73 -10.08
C SER A 105 12.52 11.52 -10.97
N GLU A 106 13.79 11.27 -11.27
CA GLU A 106 14.22 10.00 -11.84
C GLU A 106 14.03 8.85 -10.82
N GLY A 107 13.85 7.63 -11.33
CA GLY A 107 13.60 6.43 -10.51
C GLY A 107 12.54 5.50 -11.11
N LYS A 108 12.32 4.37 -10.43
CA LYS A 108 11.27 3.37 -10.70
C LYS A 108 9.93 3.78 -10.08
N ASN A 109 8.94 2.89 -9.99
CA ASN A 109 7.65 3.25 -9.42
C ASN A 109 7.70 3.40 -7.89
N ILE A 110 6.65 4.02 -7.35
CA ILE A 110 6.47 4.30 -5.92
C ILE A 110 5.38 3.38 -5.40
N TYR A 111 5.63 2.72 -4.28
CA TYR A 111 4.67 1.88 -3.58
C TYR A 111 4.09 2.60 -2.38
N CYS A 112 2.77 2.75 -2.33
CA CYS A 112 2.07 3.09 -1.09
C CYS A 112 1.72 1.79 -0.35
N ASP A 113 2.47 1.49 0.70
CA ASP A 113 2.23 0.32 1.59
C ASP A 113 1.06 0.55 2.55
N GLY A 114 0.57 1.80 2.63
CA GLY A 114 -0.49 2.22 3.54
C GLY A 114 0.06 2.73 4.87
N GLY A 115 -0.65 2.68 5.99
CA GLY A 115 -2.00 2.16 6.15
C GLY A 115 -3.10 3.11 5.70
N ALA A 116 -4.32 2.81 6.16
CA ALA A 116 -5.56 3.45 5.70
C ALA A 116 -5.55 4.99 5.75
N GLU A 117 -4.89 5.62 6.74
CA GLU A 117 -4.82 7.09 6.80
C GLU A 117 -4.02 7.71 5.64
N VAL A 118 -2.86 7.11 5.32
CA VAL A 118 -2.01 7.58 4.22
C VAL A 118 -2.71 7.36 2.89
N ILE A 119 -3.32 6.18 2.71
CA ILE A 119 -4.11 5.86 1.51
C ILE A 119 -5.28 6.83 1.36
N ASN A 120 -6.01 7.12 2.45
CA ASN A 120 -7.14 8.04 2.39
C ASN A 120 -6.71 9.45 1.98
N GLU A 121 -5.61 9.95 2.54
CA GLU A 121 -5.09 11.27 2.17
C GLU A 121 -4.69 11.32 0.69
N LEU A 122 -3.97 10.30 0.20
CA LEU A 122 -3.61 10.21 -1.22
C LEU A 122 -4.84 10.13 -2.14
N LEU A 123 -5.90 9.46 -1.71
CA LEU A 123 -7.15 9.38 -2.46
C LEU A 123 -7.92 10.70 -2.49
N LYS A 124 -7.85 11.50 -1.42
CA LYS A 124 -8.47 12.85 -1.36
C LYS A 124 -7.85 13.82 -2.36
N HIS A 125 -6.54 13.70 -2.58
CA HIS A 125 -5.80 14.51 -3.55
C HIS A 125 -5.66 13.84 -4.92
N ASP A 126 -6.33 12.71 -5.13
CA ASP A 126 -6.34 11.95 -6.38
C ASP A 126 -4.91 11.64 -6.88
N LEU A 127 -4.08 11.08 -6.01
CA LEU A 127 -2.64 10.87 -6.25
C LEU A 127 -2.25 9.43 -6.60
N ILE A 128 -3.12 8.44 -6.34
CA ILE A 128 -2.84 7.03 -6.66
C ILE A 128 -3.11 6.79 -8.14
N ASP A 129 -2.14 6.23 -8.85
CA ASP A 129 -2.24 5.96 -10.30
C ASP A 129 -2.72 4.54 -10.59
N GLU A 130 -2.38 3.58 -9.74
CA GLU A 130 -2.57 2.16 -9.96
C GLU A 130 -3.02 1.44 -8.68
N PHE A 131 -3.95 0.51 -8.82
CA PHE A 131 -4.55 -0.24 -7.74
C PHE A 131 -4.42 -1.74 -8.04
N ILE A 132 -3.69 -2.45 -7.21
CA ILE A 132 -3.57 -3.90 -7.23
C ILE A 132 -4.13 -4.38 -5.89
N ILE A 133 -5.38 -4.87 -5.92
CA ILE A 133 -6.16 -5.18 -4.73
C ILE A 133 -6.44 -6.68 -4.68
N SER A 134 -5.87 -7.34 -3.68
CA SER A 134 -6.09 -8.76 -3.40
C SER A 134 -7.28 -8.92 -2.45
N VAL A 135 -8.39 -9.43 -2.95
CA VAL A 135 -9.60 -9.68 -2.16
C VAL A 135 -9.55 -11.08 -1.55
N ILE A 136 -9.52 -11.13 -0.23
CA ILE A 136 -9.54 -12.37 0.57
C ILE A 136 -11.00 -12.85 0.70
N PRO A 137 -11.30 -14.14 0.52
CA PRO A 137 -12.66 -14.68 0.53
C PRO A 137 -13.25 -14.78 1.96
N VAL A 138 -13.34 -13.64 2.66
CA VAL A 138 -13.86 -13.52 4.03
C VAL A 138 -14.60 -12.20 4.20
N LEU A 139 -15.62 -12.20 5.06
CA LEU A 139 -16.28 -11.00 5.56
C LEU A 139 -15.84 -10.80 7.01
N LEU A 140 -15.22 -9.65 7.33
CA LEU A 140 -14.71 -9.37 8.68
C LEU A 140 -15.73 -8.63 9.56
N GLY A 141 -16.66 -7.88 8.96
CA GLY A 141 -17.70 -7.14 9.66
C GLY A 141 -17.21 -5.92 10.44
N GLY A 142 -15.91 -5.74 10.62
CA GLY A 142 -15.31 -4.61 11.33
C GLY A 142 -13.78 -4.62 11.32
N GLY A 143 -13.20 -3.50 11.75
CA GLY A 143 -11.75 -3.29 11.77
C GLY A 143 -11.35 -2.05 10.97
N THR A 144 -10.15 -2.08 10.40
CA THR A 144 -9.60 -0.96 9.63
C THR A 144 -10.04 -1.08 8.16
N LYS A 145 -10.93 -0.18 7.70
CA LYS A 145 -11.34 -0.12 6.29
C LYS A 145 -10.20 0.39 5.40
N LEU A 146 -10.03 -0.20 4.21
CA LEU A 146 -9.11 0.30 3.17
C LEU A 146 -9.55 1.68 2.69
N PHE A 147 -10.80 1.77 2.27
CA PHE A 147 -11.40 2.98 1.72
C PHE A 147 -12.31 3.60 2.77
N LYS A 148 -11.97 4.81 3.20
CA LYS A 148 -12.85 5.60 4.06
C LYS A 148 -13.91 6.33 3.24
N ASP A 149 -15.01 6.66 3.91
CA ASP A 149 -16.20 7.22 3.27
C ASP A 149 -16.07 8.74 2.97
N ASP A 150 -15.01 9.40 3.44
CA ASP A 150 -14.79 10.85 3.34
C ASP A 150 -13.92 11.26 2.13
N ARG A 151 -13.71 10.36 1.16
CA ARG A 151 -12.95 10.59 -0.06
C ARG A 151 -13.85 10.92 -1.25
N PRO A 152 -13.37 11.67 -2.27
CA PRO A 152 -14.12 11.87 -3.49
C PRO A 152 -14.30 10.55 -4.27
N GLY A 153 -15.43 10.46 -4.98
CA GLY A 153 -15.64 9.42 -5.99
C GLY A 153 -14.64 9.58 -7.13
N GLN A 154 -14.16 8.46 -7.68
CA GLN A 154 -13.17 8.44 -8.74
C GLN A 154 -13.41 7.25 -9.64
N ALA A 155 -13.32 7.46 -10.96
CA ALA A 155 -13.47 6.41 -11.94
C ALA A 155 -12.17 5.62 -12.08
N LEU A 156 -12.30 4.30 -12.18
CA LEU A 156 -11.19 3.39 -12.43
C LEU A 156 -11.33 2.76 -13.80
N GLU A 157 -10.19 2.47 -14.43
CA GLU A 157 -10.09 1.70 -15.66
C GLU A 157 -9.64 0.28 -15.32
N TYR A 158 -10.43 -0.71 -15.74
CA TYR A 158 -10.10 -2.13 -15.58
C TYR A 158 -8.89 -2.50 -16.43
N ILE A 159 -7.92 -3.21 -15.81
CA ILE A 159 -6.76 -3.76 -16.50
C ILE A 159 -6.84 -5.28 -16.55
N THR A 160 -6.91 -5.93 -15.38
CA THR A 160 -7.02 -7.39 -15.30
C THR A 160 -7.64 -7.83 -13.98
N ALA A 161 -8.12 -9.07 -13.95
CA ALA A 161 -8.50 -9.78 -12.75
C ALA A 161 -7.89 -11.20 -12.81
N LYS A 162 -7.21 -11.61 -11.75
CA LYS A 162 -6.61 -12.94 -11.61
C LYS A 162 -7.25 -13.64 -10.43
N THR A 163 -7.66 -14.89 -10.64
CA THR A 163 -8.12 -15.79 -9.57
C THR A 163 -7.00 -16.74 -9.20
N PHE A 164 -6.98 -17.16 -7.94
CA PHE A 164 -6.01 -18.12 -7.40
C PHE A 164 -6.75 -19.30 -6.78
N GLU A 165 -6.07 -20.45 -6.69
CA GLU A 165 -6.65 -21.68 -6.09
C GLU A 165 -7.06 -21.50 -4.63
N THR A 166 -6.45 -20.55 -3.91
CA THR A 166 -6.79 -20.18 -2.54
C THR A 166 -8.13 -19.45 -2.40
N GLY A 167 -8.78 -19.12 -3.52
CA GLY A 167 -10.00 -18.31 -3.56
C GLY A 167 -9.75 -16.80 -3.55
N LEU A 168 -8.49 -16.37 -3.43
CA LEU A 168 -8.11 -14.96 -3.60
C LEU A 168 -8.42 -14.50 -5.03
N VAL A 169 -8.97 -13.29 -5.13
CA VAL A 169 -9.12 -12.58 -6.41
C VAL A 169 -8.30 -11.31 -6.37
N GLN A 170 -7.33 -11.18 -7.26
CA GLN A 170 -6.53 -9.96 -7.40
C GLN A 170 -7.07 -9.14 -8.55
N LEU A 171 -7.45 -7.90 -8.25
CA LEU A 171 -7.97 -6.94 -9.21
C LEU A 171 -6.92 -5.88 -9.51
N HIS A 172 -6.72 -5.56 -10.78
CA HIS A 172 -5.80 -4.54 -11.23
C HIS A 172 -6.57 -3.45 -11.98
N TYR A 173 -6.46 -2.22 -11.47
CA TYR A 173 -7.06 -1.04 -12.06
C TYR A 173 -6.03 0.07 -12.20
N ASN A 174 -6.21 0.92 -13.21
CA ASN A 174 -5.60 2.25 -13.22
C ASN A 174 -6.64 3.29 -12.80
N ARG A 175 -6.17 4.40 -12.23
CA ARG A 175 -6.98 5.61 -12.15
C ARG A 175 -7.33 6.06 -13.57
N LYS A 176 -8.61 6.29 -13.84
CA LYS A 176 -9.05 6.85 -15.12
C LYS A 176 -8.74 8.35 -15.15
N LYS A 177 -7.98 8.81 -16.14
CA LYS A 177 -7.78 10.24 -16.40
C LYS A 177 -8.92 10.72 -17.29
N GLU A 178 -9.52 11.87 -16.94
CA GLU A 178 -10.49 12.56 -17.81
C GLU A 178 -9.81 13.15 -19.05
#